data_AF-A0A0F3GS46-F1
#
_entry.id   AF-A0A0F3GS46-F1
#
_cell.length_a   1.000
_cell.length_b   1.000
_cell.length_c   1.000
_cell.angle_alpha   90.00
_cell.angle_beta   90.00
_cell.angle_gamma   90.00
#
_symmetry.space_group_name_H-M   'P 1'
#
loop_
_entity.id
_entity.type
_entity.pdbx_description
1 polymer ?
#
loop_
_entity_poly.entity_id
_entity_poly.type
_entity_poly.pdbx_seq_one_letter_code
_entity_poly.pdbx_strand_id
1 'polypeptide(L)'
;MAEEVQDDIRFLKAVLSEKDFQRLSQFVHTEVGIKMPPAKKTMLEARLQRRIRTLQMMNFTDYLNFVFSPAGTESELIHLIDAIT
;
A
#
# COMPACT_ATOMS: atom_id res chain seq x y z
N MET A 1 6.61 -15.87 22.99
CA MET A 1 7.66 -15.02 22.38
C MET A 1 8.34 -15.66 21.16
N ALA A 2 7.70 -16.64 20.49
CA ALA A 2 8.21 -17.24 19.24
C ALA A 2 7.33 -16.92 18.01
N GLU A 3 6.14 -16.36 18.23
CA GLU A 3 5.18 -16.02 17.16
C GLU A 3 5.49 -14.70 16.44
N GLU A 4 6.16 -13.74 17.11
CA GLU A 4 6.43 -12.42 16.52
C GLU A 4 7.47 -12.46 15.38
N VAL A 5 8.46 -13.36 15.46
CA VAL A 5 9.54 -13.45 14.45
C VAL A 5 9.06 -14.10 13.14
N GLN A 6 8.03 -14.96 13.19
CA GLN A 6 7.51 -15.68 12.03
C GLN A 6 6.64 -14.78 11.13
N ASP A 7 5.90 -13.85 11.73
CA ASP A 7 5.06 -12.89 11.02
C ASP A 7 5.91 -11.89 10.22
N ASP A 8 7.02 -11.40 10.79
CA ASP A 8 7.94 -10.47 10.13
C ASP A 8 8.49 -11.00 8.79
N ILE A 9 8.73 -12.30 8.67
CA ILE A 9 9.23 -12.94 7.43
C ILE A 9 8.15 -13.01 6.35
N ARG A 10 6.87 -13.17 6.73
CA ARG A 10 5.75 -13.22 5.77
C ARG A 10 5.55 -11.88 5.06
N PHE A 11 5.82 -10.76 5.75
CA PHE A 11 5.66 -9.40 5.20
C PHE A 11 6.88 -8.87 4.44
N LEU A 12 8.06 -9.51 4.56
CA LEU A 12 9.31 -9.06 3.93
C LEU A 12 9.35 -9.19 2.40
N LYS A 13 8.38 -9.92 1.80
CA LYS A 13 8.38 -10.23 0.36
C LYS A 13 7.26 -9.57 -0.46
N ALA A 14 6.45 -8.69 0.13
CA ALA A 14 5.48 -7.95 -0.67
C ALA A 14 6.23 -7.07 -1.69
N VAL A 15 5.97 -7.28 -2.98
CA VAL A 15 6.53 -6.49 -4.09
C VAL A 15 5.39 -5.74 -4.77
N LEU A 16 5.55 -4.45 -5.02
CA LEU A 16 4.56 -3.65 -5.72
C LEU A 16 4.68 -3.92 -7.22
N SER A 17 3.79 -4.78 -7.72
CA SER A 17 3.74 -5.11 -9.14
C SER A 17 3.45 -3.87 -9.98
N GLU A 18 3.85 -3.87 -11.25
CA GLU A 18 3.53 -2.76 -12.16
C GLU A 18 2.01 -2.56 -12.31
N LYS A 19 1.26 -3.67 -12.31
CA LYS A 19 -0.20 -3.65 -12.38
C LYS A 19 -0.80 -2.97 -11.14
N ASP A 20 -0.31 -3.28 -9.95
CA ASP A 20 -0.79 -2.68 -8.71
C ASP A 20 -0.39 -1.22 -8.59
N PHE A 21 0.83 -0.88 -9.04
CA PHE A 21 1.27 0.52 -9.13
C PHE A 21 0.35 1.34 -10.06
N GLN A 22 -0.02 0.80 -11.22
CA GLN A 22 -0.94 1.47 -12.14
C GLN A 22 -2.35 1.63 -11.54
N ARG A 23 -2.88 0.58 -10.90
CA ARG A 23 -4.18 0.66 -10.19
C ARG A 23 -4.16 1.76 -9.13
N LEU A 24 -3.11 1.78 -8.32
CA LEU A 24 -2.93 2.77 -7.27
C LEU A 24 -2.77 4.19 -7.84
N SER A 25 -2.00 4.35 -8.93
CA SER A 25 -1.85 5.63 -9.62
C SER A 25 -3.17 6.15 -10.17
N GLN A 26 -3.99 5.29 -10.76
CA GLN A 26 -5.30 5.68 -11.26
C GLN A 26 -6.24 6.09 -10.13
N PHE A 27 -6.25 5.32 -9.04
CA PHE A 27 -7.08 5.60 -7.86
C PHE A 27 -6.71 6.96 -7.25
N VAL A 28 -5.44 7.18 -6.91
CA VAL A 28 -4.96 8.44 -6.31
C VAL A 28 -5.19 9.63 -7.24
N HIS A 29 -5.00 9.46 -8.55
CA HIS A 29 -5.30 10.52 -9.51
C HIS A 29 -6.80 10.86 -9.53
N THR A 30 -7.68 9.87 -9.33
CA THR A 30 -9.13 10.06 -9.32
C THR A 30 -9.61 10.69 -8.01
N GLU A 31 -9.13 10.21 -6.87
CA GLU A 31 -9.55 10.67 -5.54
C GLU A 31 -8.90 12.00 -5.13
N VAL A 32 -7.65 12.26 -5.53
CA VAL A 32 -6.82 13.36 -5.01
C VAL A 32 -6.28 14.29 -6.10
N GLY A 33 -6.37 13.89 -7.39
CA GLY A 33 -5.87 14.69 -8.51
C GLY A 33 -4.35 14.73 -8.66
N ILE A 34 -3.61 13.91 -7.90
CA ILE A 34 -2.14 13.87 -7.93
C ILE A 34 -1.66 12.81 -8.92
N LYS A 35 -0.68 13.17 -9.76
CA LYS A 35 0.03 12.22 -10.62
C LYS A 35 1.19 11.57 -9.87
N MET A 36 1.29 10.25 -9.94
CA MET A 36 2.42 9.52 -9.38
C MET A 36 3.38 9.09 -10.49
N PRO A 37 4.54 9.76 -10.64
CA PRO A 37 5.53 9.35 -11.62
C PRO A 37 6.19 8.03 -11.18
N PRO A 38 6.58 7.16 -12.13
CA PRO A 38 7.19 5.86 -11.83
C PRO A 38 8.52 6.00 -11.06
N ALA A 39 9.20 7.14 -11.15
CA ALA A 39 10.40 7.46 -10.37
C ALA A 39 10.18 7.40 -8.84
N LYS A 40 8.92 7.54 -8.37
CA LYS A 40 8.57 7.44 -6.94
C LYS A 40 8.22 6.01 -6.49
N LYS A 41 8.16 5.03 -7.40
CA LYS A 41 7.70 3.66 -7.12
C LYS A 41 8.46 3.00 -5.96
N THR A 42 9.78 3.06 -5.96
CA THR A 42 10.61 2.45 -4.90
C THR A 42 10.37 3.08 -3.52
N MET A 43 10.25 4.41 -3.46
CA MET A 43 9.95 5.11 -2.21
C MET A 43 8.55 4.76 -1.69
N LEU A 44 7.58 4.71 -2.61
CA LEU A 44 6.20 4.36 -2.30
C LEU A 44 6.09 2.92 -1.79
N GLU A 45 6.76 1.99 -2.45
CA GLU A 45 6.83 0.59 -2.06
C GLU A 45 7.34 0.45 -0.61
N ALA A 46 8.43 1.13 -0.25
CA ALA A 46 8.96 1.09 1.11
C ALA A 46 8.00 1.66 2.17
N ARG A 47 7.28 2.76 1.86
CA ARG A 47 6.31 3.37 2.78
C ARG A 47 5.06 2.51 2.95
N LEU A 48 4.54 1.99 1.85
CA LEU A 48 3.37 1.11 1.84
C LEU A 48 3.69 -0.25 2.47
N GLN A 49 4.90 -0.78 2.33
CA GLN A 49 5.30 -2.02 3.00
C GLN A 49 5.22 -1.88 4.53
N ARG A 50 5.46 -0.69 5.08
CA ARG A 50 5.22 -0.41 6.50
C ARG A 50 3.73 -0.44 6.85
N ARG A 51 2.87 0.14 6.00
CA ARG A 51 1.40 0.10 6.17
C ARG A 51 0.86 -1.33 6.14
N ILE A 52 1.30 -2.12 5.17
CA ILE A 52 0.95 -3.54 5.00
C ILE A 52 1.29 -4.32 6.28
N ARG A 53 2.46 -4.06 6.89
CA ARG A 53 2.85 -4.64 8.18
C ARG A 53 1.93 -4.20 9.33
N THR A 54 1.61 -2.91 9.42
CA THR A 54 0.69 -2.38 10.44
C THR A 54 -0.70 -3.01 10.35
N LEU A 55 -1.18 -3.28 9.13
CA LEU A 55 -2.48 -3.89 8.87
C LEU A 55 -2.42 -5.43 8.82
N GLN A 56 -1.25 -6.03 9.06
CA GLN A 56 -1.00 -7.47 8.97
C GLN A 56 -1.48 -8.11 7.66
N MET A 57 -1.34 -7.39 6.54
CA MET A 57 -1.72 -7.85 5.20
C MET A 57 -0.53 -8.52 4.50
N MET A 58 -0.75 -9.56 3.70
CA MET A 58 0.37 -10.34 3.14
C MET A 58 0.97 -9.77 1.86
N ASN A 59 0.23 -8.92 1.14
CA ASN A 59 0.65 -8.40 -0.16
C ASN A 59 -0.02 -7.05 -0.48
N PHE A 60 0.52 -6.39 -1.52
CA PHE A 60 0.00 -5.11 -2.01
C PHE A 60 -1.41 -5.21 -2.58
N THR A 61 -1.75 -6.31 -3.25
CA THR A 61 -3.07 -6.49 -3.85
C THR A 61 -4.19 -6.44 -2.80
N ASP A 62 -4.00 -7.12 -1.68
CA ASP A 62 -4.96 -7.15 -0.57
C ASP A 62 -5.10 -5.77 0.07
N TYR A 63 -3.97 -5.09 0.28
CA TYR A 63 -3.97 -3.71 0.77
C TYR A 63 -4.72 -2.77 -0.18
N LEU A 64 -4.45 -2.81 -1.48
CA LEU A 64 -5.14 -1.98 -2.45
C LEU A 64 -6.64 -2.32 -2.53
N ASN A 65 -7.00 -3.60 -2.51
CA ASN A 65 -8.41 -4.00 -2.50
C ASN A 65 -9.14 -3.48 -1.26
N PHE A 66 -8.48 -3.50 -0.10
CA PHE A 66 -9.00 -2.90 1.12
C PHE A 66 -9.17 -1.38 0.96
N VAL A 67 -8.12 -0.65 0.59
CA VAL A 67 -8.16 0.82 0.45
C VAL A 67 -9.17 1.29 -0.59
N PHE A 68 -9.41 0.50 -1.65
CA PHE A 68 -10.39 0.84 -2.68
C PHE A 68 -11.84 0.49 -2.28
N SER A 69 -12.03 -0.27 -1.20
CA SER A 69 -13.36 -0.57 -0.68
C SER A 69 -13.92 0.63 0.08
N PRO A 70 -15.25 0.82 0.18
CA PRO A 70 -15.83 1.96 0.89
C PRO A 70 -15.29 2.13 2.33
N ALA A 71 -15.22 1.03 3.09
CA ALA A 71 -14.73 1.04 4.46
C ALA A 71 -13.22 1.35 4.58
N GLY A 72 -12.42 0.84 3.63
CA GLY A 72 -11.00 1.13 3.60
C GLY A 72 -10.69 2.54 3.10
N THR A 73 -11.47 3.09 2.18
CA THR A 73 -11.35 4.49 1.76
C THR A 73 -11.57 5.42 2.96
N GLU A 74 -12.61 5.19 3.76
CA GLU A 74 -12.90 6.03 4.93
C GLU A 74 -11.80 5.98 6.01
N SER A 75 -11.15 4.83 6.19
CA SER A 75 -10.19 4.62 7.29
C SER A 75 -8.72 4.76 6.88
N GLU A 76 -8.36 4.43 5.64
CA GLU A 76 -6.97 4.26 5.21
C GLU A 76 -6.57 5.23 4.09
N LEU A 77 -7.51 5.92 3.42
CA LEU A 77 -7.18 6.87 2.35
C LEU A 77 -6.21 7.97 2.82
N ILE A 78 -6.42 8.50 4.03
CA ILE A 78 -5.53 9.55 4.58
C ILE A 78 -4.09 9.04 4.78
N HIS A 79 -3.95 7.79 5.20
CA HIS A 79 -2.67 7.14 5.40
C HIS A 79 -1.98 6.79 4.08
N LEU A 80 -2.78 6.43 3.06
CA LEU A 80 -2.30 6.25 1.70
C LEU A 80 -1.75 7.58 1.15
N ILE A 81 -2.48 8.68 1.33
CA ILE A 81 -2.05 10.01 0.88
C ILE A 81 -0.74 10.43 1.57
N ASP A 82 -0.65 10.26 2.89
CA ASP A 82 0.57 10.55 3.67
C ASP A 82 1.76 9.70 3.19
N ALA A 83 1.52 8.44 2.80
CA ALA A 83 2.55 7.61 2.20
C ALA A 83 3.03 8.12 0.81
N ILE A 84 2.21 8.87 0.08
CA ILE A 84 2.52 9.38 -1.26
C ILE A 84 3.19 10.76 -1.23
N THR A 85 2.78 11.63 -0.29
CA THR A 85 3.29 12.99 -0.12
C THR A 85 4.64 13.05 0.58
#